data_AF-A0A622HDF9-F1
#
_entry.id   AF-A0A622HDF9-F1
#
_cell.length_a   1.000
_cell.length_b   1.000
_cell.length_c   1.000
_cell.angle_alpha   90.00
_cell.angle_beta   90.00
_cell.angle_gamma   90.00
#
_symmetry.space_group_name_H-M   'P 1'
#
loop_
_entity.id
_entity.type
_entity.pdbx_description
1 polymer ?
#
loop_
_entity_poly.entity_id
_entity_poly.type
_entity_poly.pdbx_seq_one_letter_code
_entity_poly.pdbx_strand_id
1 'polypeptide(L)'
;MTAREAAQKFGKSPRTIQRLVALDRDKYLERAAERRQKVYDMRVTGAKWQEIAEAMGVSYGAVRSLYYQHCRHLKAAMPRQ
;
A
#
# COMPACT_ATOMS: atom_id res chain seq x y z
N MET A 1 17.81 2.62 -7.94
CA MET A 1 18.51 1.69 -8.83
C MET A 1 17.61 1.41 -10.02
N THR A 2 18.06 1.70 -11.23
CA THR A 2 17.30 1.41 -12.45
C THR A 2 17.45 -0.06 -12.84
N ALA A 3 16.48 -0.62 -13.57
CA ALA A 3 16.54 -2.00 -14.04
C ALA A 3 17.79 -2.31 -14.88
N ARG A 4 18.36 -1.29 -15.54
CA ARG A 4 19.56 -1.38 -16.38
C ARG A 4 20.86 -1.44 -15.55
N GLU A 5 20.90 -0.72 -14.43
CA GLU A 5 22.01 -0.80 -13.47
C GLU A 5 21.99 -2.13 -12.70
N ALA A 6 20.80 -2.58 -12.29
CA ALA A 6 20.62 -3.89 -11.65
C ALA A 6 21.00 -5.03 -12.61
N ALA A 7 20.64 -4.93 -13.89
CA ALA A 7 21.01 -5.92 -14.92
C ALA A 7 22.53 -6.12 -15.03
N GLN A 8 23.29 -5.04 -15.06
CA GLN A 8 24.76 -5.10 -15.12
C GLN A 8 25.37 -5.69 -13.84
N LYS A 9 24.82 -5.35 -12.67
CA LYS A 9 25.33 -5.83 -11.38
C LYS A 9 25.05 -7.32 -11.14
N PHE A 10 23.90 -7.81 -11.61
CA PHE A 10 23.47 -9.19 -11.41
C PHE A 10 23.73 -10.11 -12.63
N GLY A 11 24.32 -9.59 -13.70
CA GLY A 11 24.61 -10.34 -14.93
C GLY A 11 23.36 -10.88 -15.64
N LYS A 12 22.19 -10.26 -15.43
CA LYS A 12 20.91 -10.69 -16.01
C LYS A 12 20.37 -9.66 -16.99
N SER A 13 19.56 -10.10 -17.95
CA SER A 13 18.91 -9.21 -18.90
C SER A 13 18.02 -8.17 -18.19
N PRO A 14 17.98 -6.90 -18.66
CA PRO A 14 17.05 -5.89 -18.15
C PRO A 14 15.59 -6.35 -18.15
N ARG A 15 15.17 -7.19 -19.11
CA ARG A 15 13.81 -7.76 -19.15
C ARG A 15 13.57 -8.77 -18.02
N THR A 16 14.58 -9.56 -17.68
CA THR A 16 14.54 -10.50 -16.55
C THR A 16 14.50 -9.74 -15.24
N ILE A 17 15.30 -8.68 -15.11
CA ILE A 17 15.24 -7.77 -13.98
C ILE A 17 13.87 -7.09 -13.91
N GLN A 18 13.30 -6.58 -14.99
CA GLN A 18 11.94 -5.99 -14.98
C GLN A 18 10.85 -6.99 -14.58
N ARG A 19 10.98 -8.26 -14.97
CA ARG A 19 10.06 -9.33 -14.54
C ARG A 19 10.22 -9.70 -13.07
N LEU A 20 11.45 -9.69 -12.56
CA LEU A 20 11.78 -10.05 -11.18
C LEU A 20 11.64 -8.88 -10.20
N VAL A 21 11.86 -7.66 -10.70
CA VAL A 21 11.60 -6.38 -10.03
C VAL A 21 10.11 -6.14 -10.14
N ALA A 22 9.36 -6.92 -9.36
CA ALA A 22 8.14 -6.42 -8.77
C ALA A 22 8.44 -5.07 -8.09
N LEU A 23 7.45 -4.18 -8.02
CA LEU A 23 7.57 -2.89 -7.36
C LEU A 23 8.41 -3.05 -6.08
N ASP A 24 9.49 -2.28 -5.97
CA ASP A 24 10.43 -2.39 -4.85
C ASP A 24 9.65 -2.57 -3.55
N ARG A 25 10.00 -3.59 -2.75
CA ARG A 25 9.16 -4.08 -1.65
C ARG A 25 8.76 -2.94 -0.72
N ASP A 26 9.66 -2.00 -0.50
CA ASP A 26 9.43 -0.83 0.35
C ASP A 26 8.44 0.13 -0.31
N LYS A 27 8.60 0.42 -1.61
CA LYS A 27 7.63 1.22 -2.37
C LYS A 27 6.23 0.59 -2.44
N TYR A 28 6.17 -0.74 -2.47
CA TYR A 28 4.90 -1.45 -2.45
C TYR A 28 4.21 -1.32 -1.09
N LEU A 29 4.99 -1.46 -0.02
CA LEU A 29 4.50 -1.30 1.35
C LEU A 29 4.08 0.14 1.64
N GLU A 30 4.84 1.13 1.19
CA GLU A 30 4.47 2.56 1.29
C GLU A 30 3.15 2.83 0.60
N ARG A 31 2.99 2.44 -0.68
CA ARG A 31 1.70 2.62 -1.40
C ARG A 31 0.53 1.90 -0.75
N ALA A 32 0.77 0.78 -0.08
CA ALA A 32 -0.25 0.08 0.67
C ALA A 32 -0.59 0.80 1.99
N ALA A 33 0.41 1.36 2.67
CA ALA A 33 0.24 2.17 3.87
C ALA A 33 -0.51 3.49 3.56
N GLU A 34 -0.11 4.20 2.51
CA GLU A 34 -0.78 5.43 2.03
C GLU A 34 -2.26 5.19 1.73
N ARG A 35 -2.59 4.08 1.06
CA ARG A 35 -3.98 3.71 0.78
C ARG A 35 -4.79 3.48 2.06
N ARG A 36 -4.20 2.80 3.05
CA ARG A 36 -4.85 2.59 4.35
C ARG A 36 -5.05 3.91 5.11
N GLN A 37 -4.06 4.79 5.06
CA GLN A 37 -4.11 6.08 5.73
C GLN A 37 -5.16 7.00 5.12
N LYS A 38 -5.24 7.10 3.79
CA LYS A 38 -6.32 7.84 3.10
C LYS A 38 -7.73 7.41 3.53
N VAL A 39 -7.96 6.10 3.65
CA VAL A 39 -9.25 5.57 4.13
C VAL A 39 -9.51 5.97 5.59
N TYR A 40 -8.49 5.90 6.44
CA TYR A 40 -8.60 6.31 7.83
C TYR A 40 -8.90 7.82 7.94
N ASP A 41 -8.16 8.66 7.23
CA ASP A 41 -8.34 10.12 7.25
C ASP A 41 -9.75 10.51 6.79
N MET A 42 -10.21 9.96 5.65
CA MET A 42 -11.57 10.20 5.17
C MET A 42 -12.64 9.73 6.15
N ARG A 43 -12.36 8.65 6.90
CA ARG A 43 -13.29 8.16 7.91
C ARG A 43 -13.33 9.06 9.14
N VAL A 44 -12.19 9.58 9.57
CA VAL A 44 -12.08 10.54 10.68
C VAL A 44 -12.78 11.85 10.33
N THR A 45 -12.70 12.31 9.07
CA THR A 45 -13.43 13.49 8.58
C THR A 45 -14.94 13.26 8.44
N GLY A 46 -15.45 12.06 8.73
CA GLY A 46 -16.88 11.76 8.77
C GLY A 46 -17.50 11.27 7.46
N ALA A 47 -16.69 10.98 6.43
CA ALA A 47 -17.22 10.47 5.16
C ALA A 47 -17.89 9.09 5.33
N LYS A 48 -18.94 8.85 4.56
CA LYS A 48 -19.61 7.55 4.51
C LYS A 48 -18.75 6.55 3.76
N TRP A 49 -18.86 5.28 4.11
CA TRP A 49 -18.10 4.20 3.48
C TRP A 49 -18.29 4.11 1.96
N GLN A 50 -19.49 4.44 1.46
CA GLN A 50 -19.78 4.46 0.02
C GLN A 50 -19.04 5.60 -0.69
N GLU A 51 -19.00 6.80 -0.11
CA GLU A 51 -18.28 7.95 -0.66
C GLU A 51 -16.76 7.67 -0.73
N ILE A 52 -16.22 7.02 0.30
CA ILE A 52 -14.81 6.60 0.32
C ILE A 52 -14.53 5.54 -0.75
N ALA A 53 -15.47 4.62 -0.97
CA ALA A 53 -15.38 3.57 -1.97
C ALA A 53 -15.35 4.16 -3.39
N GLU A 54 -16.23 5.11 -3.68
CA GLU A 54 -16.27 5.85 -4.94
C GLU A 54 -15.00 6.68 -5.16
N ALA A 55 -14.57 7.44 -4.15
CA ALA A 55 -13.36 8.27 -4.23
C ALA A 55 -12.08 7.45 -4.49
N MET A 56 -12.03 6.20 -4.01
CA MET A 56 -10.88 5.31 -4.17
C MET A 56 -11.05 4.32 -5.32
N GLY A 57 -12.21 4.27 -5.98
CA GLY A 57 -12.52 3.29 -7.03
C GLY A 57 -12.47 1.83 -6.57
N VAL A 58 -12.78 1.55 -5.30
CA VAL A 58 -12.78 0.20 -4.72
C VAL A 58 -14.14 -0.18 -4.16
N SER A 59 -14.35 -1.46 -3.86
CA SER A 59 -15.61 -1.92 -3.26
C SER A 59 -15.75 -1.50 -1.80
N TYR A 60 -17.00 -1.39 -1.34
CA TYR A 60 -17.32 -1.11 0.07
C TYR A 60 -16.61 -2.06 1.06
N GLY A 61 -16.58 -3.36 0.74
CA GLY A 61 -15.89 -4.36 1.56
C GLY A 61 -14.38 -4.15 1.62
N ALA A 62 -13.77 -3.72 0.50
CA ALA A 62 -12.35 -3.40 0.46
C ALA A 62 -12.02 -2.20 1.36
N VAL A 63 -12.83 -1.14 1.33
CA VAL A 63 -12.65 0.03 2.21
C VAL A 63 -12.70 -0.34 3.69
N ARG A 64 -13.70 -1.14 4.11
CA ARG A 64 -13.78 -1.61 5.50
C ARG A 64 -12.56 -2.44 5.89
N SER A 65 -12.13 -3.36 5.02
CA SER A 65 -10.93 -4.17 5.26
C SER A 65 -9.69 -3.31 5.44
N LEU A 66 -9.48 -2.32 4.56
CA LEU A 66 -8.36 -1.37 4.64
C LEU A 66 -8.37 -0.58 5.97
N TYR A 67 -9.54 -0.12 6.41
CA TYR A 67 -9.70 0.57 7.68
C TYR A 67 -9.32 -0.31 8.88
N TYR A 68 -9.88 -1.53 8.99
CA TYR A 68 -9.56 -2.42 10.10
C TYR A 68 -8.10 -2.86 10.10
N GLN A 69 -7.50 -3.07 8.92
CA GLN A 69 -6.06 -3.32 8.80
C GLN A 69 -5.24 -2.15 9.35
N HIS A 70 -5.62 -0.91 9.04
CA HIS A 70 -4.97 0.28 9.58
C HIS A 70 -5.08 0.33 11.11
N CYS A 71 -6.28 0.14 11.67
CA CYS A 71 -6.48 0.09 13.12
C CYS A 71 -5.68 -1.04 13.79
N ARG A 72 -5.56 -2.21 13.16
CA ARG A 72 -4.73 -3.31 13.66
C ARG A 72 -3.25 -2.93 13.66
N HIS A 73 -2.78 -2.27 12.61
CA HIS A 73 -1.40 -1.77 12.54
C HIS A 73 -1.13 -0.72 13.63
N LEU A 74 -2.04 0.23 13.85
CA LEU A 74 -1.91 1.22 14.93
C LEU A 74 -1.88 0.56 16.31
N LYS A 75 -2.76 -0.42 16.57
CA LYS A 75 -2.76 -1.19 17.83
C LYS A 75 -1.50 -2.02 18.03
N ALA A 76 -0.92 -2.57 16.96
CA ALA A 76 0.34 -3.30 17.03
C ALA A 76 1.54 -2.37 17.26
N ALA A 77 1.46 -1.12 16.82
CA ALA A 77 2.49 -0.10 17.01
C ALA A 77 2.41 0.58 18.39
N MET A 78 1.26 0.55 19.07
CA MET A 78 1.14 0.98 20.46
C MET A 78 1.65 -0.12 21.40
N PRO A 79 2.73 0.09 22.18
CA PRO A 79 3.13 -0.86 23.20
C PRO A 79 2.02 -0.94 24.26
N ARG A 80 1.66 -2.17 24.65
CA ARG A 80 0.82 -2.37 25.83
C ARG A 80 1.60 -1.89 27.05
N GLN A 81 1.08 -0.88 27.75
CA GLN A 81 1.57 -0.46 29.06
C GLN A 81 1.38 -1.57 30.08
#